data_AF-A0A843JZ24-F1
#
_entry.id   AF-A0A843JZ24-F1
#
_cell.length_a   1.000
_cell.length_b   1.000
_cell.length_c   1.000
_cell.angle_alpha   90.00
_cell.angle_beta   90.00
_cell.angle_gamma   90.00
#
_symmetry.space_group_name_H-M   'P 1'
#
loop_
_entity.id
_entity.type
_entity.pdbx_description
1 polymer ?
#
loop_
_entity_poly.entity_id
_entity_poly.type
_entity_poly.pdbx_seq_one_letter_code
_entity_poly.pdbx_strand_id
1 'polypeptide(L)'
;MKSNKGYKRFGIYLTGDTLVTVYSEMGIDIMDLISEKDMTLASVSRCLNMPASTVLYNIEDLEKKNLITSYRDGVDRRQIYYSINCVMILSSLAIRNDVVVPKKAPSTESSEYSGGTFSCMMNYAFAIMMSYGMNTGYVADNFGILIVDAMKDRFVGKSPAESMDIITNYLSESGMPGITVASMEPLVIRISLGYAVPRPMLKTLSCFMSIYCRVMWYCTGSAHSVEEMWSEDEDAVFRIVPDTVPAKPHINRDEPASIPADFLVIADRNNVLRLIDSPVQIAILRSLERAPGTLKSISSEIDFPKSTVSANIDKMKWIHAIVKERGPSGAEIYKCCCTSLISGCPKSMHDAAAIDGLFQAAVDNPRRFYESMYKYSVSSFTSIGIDPSPLQRHLGRVVMRSNPETLENASMDDVIASLCGYKSNHANWLNIESHLPLTLSSAEEYMGRIGGYEVIQFFIGCILETLHMSTGDDCVMRRHDNGITENGVPCFRIVLEPEEHFLRSLYTE
;
A
#
# COMPACT_ATOMS: atom_id res chain seq x y z
N MET A 1 -21.06 -20.36 -2.22
CA MET A 1 -20.16 -19.50 -1.44
C MET A 1 -20.14 -19.98 0.00
N LYS A 2 -19.06 -20.63 0.46
CA LYS A 2 -18.87 -20.84 1.90
C LYS A 2 -18.46 -19.49 2.48
N SER A 3 -19.17 -18.96 3.46
CA SER A 3 -18.71 -17.74 4.14
C SER A 3 -17.34 -18.03 4.75
N ASN A 4 -16.35 -17.19 4.44
CA ASN A 4 -15.07 -17.20 5.13
C ASN A 4 -15.35 -16.80 6.59
N LYS A 5 -15.66 -17.79 7.43
CA LYS A 5 -15.85 -17.60 8.87
C LYS A 5 -14.61 -16.85 9.41
N GLY A 6 -14.81 -15.61 9.83
CA GLY A 6 -13.76 -14.78 10.44
C GLY A 6 -13.18 -13.67 9.57
N TYR A 7 -13.60 -13.47 8.31
CA TYR A 7 -13.31 -12.23 7.58
C TYR A 7 -14.18 -11.10 8.13
N LYS A 8 -13.56 -9.96 8.47
CA LYS A 8 -14.26 -8.72 8.84
C LYS A 8 -13.71 -7.59 7.99
N ARG A 9 -14.58 -6.89 7.26
CA ARG A 9 -14.15 -5.69 6.52
C ARG A 9 -13.69 -4.62 7.50
N PHE A 10 -12.67 -3.88 7.11
CA PHE A 10 -12.19 -2.69 7.78
C PHE A 10 -11.78 -1.60 6.79
N GLY A 11 -11.72 -0.36 7.27
CA GLY A 11 -11.15 0.78 6.55
C GLY A 11 -10.34 1.66 7.49
N ILE A 12 -9.32 2.31 6.94
CA ILE A 12 -8.47 3.29 7.61
C ILE A 12 -8.64 4.61 6.87
N TYR A 13 -9.00 5.65 7.62
CA TYR A 13 -9.36 6.96 7.11
C TYR A 13 -8.55 8.04 7.81
N LEU A 14 -8.23 9.11 7.10
CA LEU A 14 -7.61 10.31 7.64
C LEU A 14 -8.66 11.41 7.80
N THR A 15 -8.98 11.77 9.04
CA THR A 15 -9.95 12.82 9.39
C THR A 15 -9.19 14.03 9.93
N GLY A 16 -8.99 15.06 9.11
CA GLY A 16 -8.16 16.22 9.47
C GLY A 16 -6.75 15.79 9.89
N ASP A 17 -6.58 15.67 11.19
CA ASP A 17 -5.34 15.41 11.90
C ASP A 17 -5.32 14.04 12.63
N THR A 18 -6.13 13.05 12.28
CA THR A 18 -5.97 11.71 12.88
C THR A 18 -6.39 10.54 11.97
N LEU A 19 -5.82 9.36 12.24
CA LEU A 19 -6.22 8.11 11.58
C LEU A 19 -7.34 7.44 12.36
N VAL A 20 -8.44 7.15 11.67
CA VAL A 20 -9.63 6.49 12.23
C VAL A 20 -9.82 5.15 11.54
N THR A 21 -9.98 4.10 12.34
CA THR A 21 -10.29 2.75 11.88
C THR A 21 -11.79 2.46 11.99
N VAL A 22 -12.39 1.89 10.95
CA VAL A 22 -13.79 1.46 10.93
C VAL A 22 -13.85 -0.05 10.70
N TYR A 23 -14.57 -0.77 11.56
CA TYR A 23 -14.79 -2.23 11.46
C TYR A 23 -16.24 -2.62 11.14
N SER A 24 -17.16 -1.65 11.07
CA SER A 24 -18.57 -1.89 10.75
C SER A 24 -18.71 -2.11 9.25
N GLU A 25 -19.21 -3.28 8.82
CA GLU A 25 -19.51 -3.53 7.40
C GLU A 25 -20.49 -2.50 6.83
N MET A 26 -21.56 -2.20 7.58
CA MET A 26 -22.54 -1.16 7.23
C MET A 26 -21.90 0.23 7.14
N GLY A 27 -21.01 0.56 8.08
CA GLY A 27 -20.28 1.83 8.06
C GLY A 27 -19.42 1.95 6.82
N ILE A 28 -18.72 0.88 6.43
CA ILE A 28 -17.88 0.85 5.22
C ILE A 28 -18.75 0.95 3.95
N ASP A 29 -19.87 0.24 3.87
CA ASP A 29 -20.78 0.33 2.72
C ASP A 29 -21.37 1.74 2.55
N ILE A 30 -21.69 2.42 3.66
CA ILE A 30 -22.14 3.82 3.64
C ILE A 30 -21.00 4.73 3.15
N MET A 31 -19.78 4.53 3.65
CA MET A 31 -18.61 5.30 3.19
C MET A 31 -18.34 5.09 1.70
N ASP A 32 -18.40 3.86 1.20
CA ASP A 32 -18.22 3.55 -0.21
C ASP A 32 -19.24 4.32 -1.08
N LEU A 33 -20.52 4.32 -0.70
CA LEU A 33 -21.58 5.05 -1.41
C LEU A 33 -21.39 6.58 -1.40
N ILE A 34 -21.10 7.17 -0.22
CA ILE A 34 -20.94 8.62 -0.08
C ILE A 34 -19.63 9.09 -0.75
N SER A 35 -18.62 8.22 -0.87
CA SER A 35 -17.36 8.54 -1.56
C SER A 35 -17.52 8.76 -3.07
N GLU A 36 -18.60 8.21 -3.64
CA GLU A 36 -18.94 8.35 -5.06
C GLU A 36 -19.74 9.64 -5.30
N LYS A 37 -20.66 9.99 -4.38
CA LYS A 37 -21.48 11.20 -4.45
C LYS A 37 -22.13 11.53 -3.11
N ASP A 38 -22.48 12.80 -2.92
CA ASP A 38 -23.27 13.21 -1.76
C ASP A 38 -24.67 12.59 -1.81
N MET A 39 -25.13 12.01 -0.70
CA MET A 39 -26.39 11.27 -0.64
C MET A 39 -27.25 11.67 0.55
N THR A 40 -28.57 11.57 0.40
CA THR A 40 -29.52 11.69 1.52
C THR A 40 -29.71 10.36 2.23
N LEU A 41 -30.21 10.38 3.48
CA LEU A 41 -30.51 9.17 4.25
C LEU A 41 -31.42 8.20 3.47
N ALA A 42 -32.44 8.72 2.80
CA ALA A 42 -33.38 7.94 2.02
C ALA A 42 -32.71 7.26 0.81
N SER A 43 -31.77 7.96 0.15
CA SER A 43 -31.01 7.41 -0.97
C SER A 43 -30.06 6.30 -0.51
N VAL A 44 -29.31 6.50 0.58
CA VAL A 44 -28.42 5.49 1.15
C VAL A 44 -29.22 4.25 1.60
N SER A 45 -30.32 4.45 2.33
CA SER A 45 -31.23 3.39 2.75
C SER A 45 -31.77 2.56 1.59
N ARG A 46 -32.12 3.21 0.48
CA ARG A 46 -32.58 2.54 -0.76
C ARG A 46 -31.46 1.74 -1.42
N CYS A 47 -30.26 2.32 -1.55
CA CYS A 47 -29.11 1.66 -2.17
C CYS A 47 -28.65 0.43 -1.39
N LEU A 48 -28.64 0.50 -0.05
CA LEU A 48 -28.24 -0.60 0.81
C LEU A 48 -29.39 -1.60 1.07
N ASN A 49 -30.61 -1.28 0.66
CA ASN A 49 -31.83 -2.04 0.96
C ASN A 49 -32.00 -2.31 2.48
N MET A 50 -31.79 -1.26 3.28
CA MET A 50 -31.81 -1.34 4.75
C MET A 50 -32.77 -0.31 5.35
N PRO A 51 -33.37 -0.57 6.53
CA PRO A 51 -34.22 0.41 7.21
C PRO A 51 -33.48 1.72 7.50
N ALA A 52 -34.16 2.85 7.30
CA ALA A 52 -33.58 4.18 7.51
C ALA A 52 -33.06 4.39 8.93
N SER A 53 -33.69 3.79 9.95
CA SER A 53 -33.21 3.86 11.34
C SER A 53 -31.85 3.17 11.54
N THR A 54 -31.63 2.03 10.91
CA THR A 54 -30.35 1.30 10.95
C THR A 54 -29.25 2.09 10.25
N VAL A 55 -29.57 2.68 9.10
CA VAL A 55 -28.63 3.52 8.36
C VAL A 55 -28.30 4.78 9.15
N LEU A 56 -29.31 5.44 9.73
CA LEU A 56 -29.13 6.65 10.53
C LEU A 56 -28.19 6.40 11.72
N TYR A 57 -28.35 5.28 12.45
CA TYR A 57 -27.44 4.93 13.54
C TYR A 57 -25.97 4.85 13.10
N ASN A 58 -25.71 4.26 11.93
CA ASN A 58 -24.35 4.17 11.40
C ASN A 58 -23.84 5.52 10.87
N ILE A 59 -24.69 6.32 10.22
CA ILE A 59 -24.36 7.69 9.80
C ILE A 59 -23.98 8.54 11.01
N GLU A 60 -24.75 8.50 12.10
CA GLU A 60 -24.44 9.23 13.33
C GLU A 60 -23.11 8.79 13.94
N ASP A 61 -22.76 7.50 13.89
CA ASP A 61 -21.44 7.00 14.33
C ASP A 61 -20.30 7.52 13.42
N LEU A 62 -20.52 7.56 12.10
CA LEU A 62 -19.55 8.07 11.14
C LEU A 62 -19.36 9.60 11.26
N GLU A 63 -20.43 10.37 11.47
CA GLU A 63 -20.36 11.81 11.75
C GLU A 63 -19.63 12.09 13.07
N LYS A 64 -19.90 11.34 14.14
CA LYS A 64 -19.18 11.46 15.42
C LYS A 64 -17.67 11.22 15.28
N LYS A 65 -17.28 10.40 14.31
CA LYS A 65 -15.88 10.12 13.96
C LYS A 65 -15.30 11.13 12.96
N ASN A 66 -16.04 12.18 12.58
CA ASN A 66 -15.68 13.17 11.57
C ASN A 66 -15.37 12.58 10.18
N LEU A 67 -15.88 11.37 9.88
CA LEU A 67 -15.65 10.71 8.59
C LEU A 67 -16.55 11.29 7.49
N ILE A 68 -17.75 11.70 7.87
CA ILE A 68 -18.73 12.36 7.02
C ILE A 68 -19.25 13.62 7.71
N THR A 69 -19.82 14.52 6.93
CA THR A 69 -20.52 15.70 7.43
C THR A 69 -21.90 15.78 6.78
N SER A 70 -22.89 16.24 7.53
CA SER A 70 -24.19 16.61 6.99
C SER A 70 -24.25 18.10 6.63
N TYR A 71 -25.00 18.40 5.58
CA TYR A 71 -25.37 19.76 5.22
C TYR A 71 -26.79 19.78 4.66
N ARG A 72 -27.43 20.95 4.71
CA ARG A 72 -28.77 21.14 4.15
C ARG A 72 -28.65 21.61 2.71
N ASP A 73 -29.51 21.09 1.84
CA ASP A 73 -29.55 21.56 0.46
C ASP A 73 -29.86 23.07 0.40
N GLY A 74 -29.17 23.74 -0.53
CA GLY A 74 -29.31 25.18 -0.77
C GLY A 74 -30.67 25.53 -1.37
N VAL A 75 -31.30 24.59 -2.09
CA VAL A 75 -32.60 24.78 -2.73
C VAL A 75 -33.75 24.27 -1.84
N ASP A 76 -33.66 23.03 -1.35
CA ASP A 76 -34.62 22.45 -0.40
C ASP A 76 -34.00 22.21 0.99
N ARG A 77 -34.12 23.22 1.87
CA ARG A 77 -33.59 23.17 3.25
C ARG A 77 -34.14 22.04 4.13
N ARG A 78 -35.15 21.28 3.67
CA ARG A 78 -35.66 20.09 4.37
C ARG A 78 -34.83 18.85 4.08
N GLN A 79 -34.08 18.83 2.99
CA GLN A 79 -33.20 17.72 2.64
C GLN A 79 -31.84 17.89 3.29
N ILE A 80 -31.38 16.80 3.90
CA ILE A 80 -30.05 16.67 4.50
C ILE A 80 -29.26 15.73 3.61
N TYR A 81 -28.13 16.23 3.12
CA TYR A 81 -27.14 15.48 2.37
C TYR A 81 -25.95 15.18 3.26
N TYR A 82 -25.34 14.03 3.03
CA TYR A 82 -24.12 13.60 3.69
C TYR A 82 -23.00 13.57 2.66
N SER A 83 -21.85 14.14 3.02
CA SER A 83 -20.64 14.19 2.21
C SER A 83 -19.45 13.61 2.98
N ILE A 84 -18.45 13.10 2.26
CA ILE A 84 -17.20 12.63 2.87
C ILE A 84 -16.40 13.84 3.38
N ASN A 85 -15.93 13.75 4.63
CA ASN A 85 -15.07 14.74 5.27
C ASN A 85 -13.68 14.18 5.63
N CYS A 86 -13.28 13.09 4.99
CA CYS A 86 -12.03 12.39 5.27
C CYS A 86 -11.39 11.85 3.99
N VAL A 87 -10.11 11.46 4.08
CA VAL A 87 -9.43 10.75 2.99
C VAL A 87 -9.40 9.27 3.33
N MET A 88 -9.92 8.40 2.46
CA MET A 88 -9.74 6.96 2.62
C MET A 88 -8.28 6.62 2.30
N ILE A 89 -7.57 6.00 3.25
CA ILE A 89 -6.17 5.63 3.08
C ILE A 89 -6.06 4.19 2.62
N LEU A 90 -6.84 3.32 3.25
CA LEU A 90 -6.86 1.89 3.00
C LEU A 90 -8.24 1.31 3.27
N SER A 91 -8.70 0.38 2.43
CA SER A 91 -9.87 -0.44 2.74
C SER A 91 -9.64 -1.90 2.42
N SER A 92 -10.28 -2.78 3.20
CA SER A 92 -10.30 -4.21 2.90
C SER A 92 -11.47 -4.54 1.97
N LEU A 93 -11.17 -5.20 0.86
CA LEU A 93 -12.11 -5.76 -0.09
C LEU A 93 -12.28 -7.25 0.18
N ALA A 94 -13.50 -7.76 0.00
CA ALA A 94 -13.74 -9.20 0.08
C ALA A 94 -12.83 -9.91 -0.93
N ILE A 95 -11.94 -10.78 -0.43
CA ILE A 95 -10.97 -11.51 -1.25
C ILE A 95 -11.72 -12.34 -2.27
N ARG A 96 -11.40 -12.13 -3.54
CA ARG A 96 -11.87 -12.98 -4.63
C ARG A 96 -10.69 -13.78 -5.14
N ASN A 97 -10.91 -15.10 -5.28
CA ASN A 97 -9.91 -16.05 -5.77
C ASN A 97 -9.54 -15.85 -7.26
N ASP A 98 -10.09 -14.83 -7.91
CA ASP A 98 -9.88 -14.50 -9.33
C ASP A 98 -8.77 -13.45 -9.56
N VAL A 99 -8.15 -12.92 -8.49
CA VAL A 99 -7.02 -11.98 -8.62
C VAL A 99 -5.77 -12.75 -9.06
N VAL A 100 -5.40 -12.57 -10.32
CA VAL A 100 -4.19 -13.14 -10.92
C VAL A 100 -3.02 -12.23 -10.60
N VAL A 101 -2.08 -12.70 -9.78
CA VAL A 101 -0.76 -12.06 -9.66
C VAL A 101 -0.02 -12.26 -10.99
N PRO A 102 0.59 -11.20 -11.57
CA PRO A 102 1.37 -11.34 -12.79
C PRO A 102 2.41 -12.46 -12.65
N LYS A 103 2.34 -13.47 -13.52
CA LYS A 103 3.16 -14.70 -13.44
C LYS A 103 4.64 -14.49 -13.78
N LYS A 104 5.00 -13.36 -14.36
CA LYS A 104 6.38 -13.01 -14.69
C LYS A 104 6.59 -11.52 -14.47
N ALA A 105 7.68 -11.16 -13.81
CA ALA A 105 8.10 -9.78 -13.82
C ALA A 105 8.43 -9.44 -15.28
N PRO A 106 7.99 -8.29 -15.83
CA PRO A 106 8.49 -7.86 -17.13
C PRO A 106 10.01 -7.91 -17.08
N SER A 107 10.62 -8.61 -18.03
CA SER A 107 12.06 -8.85 -18.02
C SER A 107 12.78 -7.52 -17.89
N THR A 108 13.72 -7.47 -16.95
CA THR A 108 14.67 -6.35 -16.76
C THR A 108 15.50 -6.07 -18.02
N GLU A 109 15.45 -6.96 -19.02
CA GLU A 109 16.12 -6.84 -20.32
C GLU A 109 15.53 -5.75 -21.24
N SER A 110 14.33 -5.22 -20.96
CA SER A 110 13.83 -4.01 -21.64
C SER A 110 14.44 -2.73 -21.05
N SER A 111 15.77 -2.68 -21.08
CA SER A 111 16.65 -1.62 -20.56
C SER A 111 16.50 -0.24 -21.22
N GLU A 112 15.55 -0.04 -22.14
CA GLU A 112 15.33 1.26 -22.79
C GLU A 112 14.49 2.24 -21.95
N TYR A 113 13.79 1.76 -20.92
CA TYR A 113 12.97 2.59 -20.03
C TYR A 113 13.60 2.66 -18.63
N SER A 114 14.19 3.80 -18.29
CA SER A 114 14.66 4.10 -16.92
C SER A 114 13.56 4.05 -15.85
N GLY A 115 12.29 3.87 -16.23
CA GLY A 115 11.13 3.67 -15.34
C GLY A 115 10.71 2.21 -15.15
N GLY A 116 11.35 1.23 -15.81
CA GLY A 116 10.91 -0.16 -15.84
C GLY A 116 10.84 -0.84 -14.46
N THR A 117 11.82 -0.60 -13.60
CA THR A 117 11.84 -1.19 -12.25
C THR A 117 10.78 -0.61 -11.33
N PHE A 118 10.59 0.72 -11.30
CA PHE A 118 9.52 1.32 -10.50
C PHE A 118 8.13 0.99 -11.05
N SER A 119 7.97 0.93 -12.37
CA SER A 119 6.72 0.46 -13.00
C SER A 119 6.42 -0.99 -12.58
N CYS A 120 7.41 -1.88 -12.64
CA CYS A 120 7.30 -3.25 -12.16
C CYS A 120 6.94 -3.31 -10.67
N MET A 121 7.67 -2.59 -9.81
CA MET A 121 7.40 -2.54 -8.37
C MET A 121 5.98 -2.06 -8.08
N MET A 122 5.50 -1.00 -8.75
CA MET A 122 4.14 -0.49 -8.56
C MET A 122 3.08 -1.47 -9.04
N ASN A 123 3.26 -2.08 -10.21
CA ASN A 123 2.32 -3.07 -10.75
C ASN A 123 2.22 -4.31 -9.85
N TYR A 124 3.36 -4.84 -9.38
CA TYR A 124 3.38 -5.93 -8.41
C TYR A 124 2.80 -5.53 -7.07
N ALA A 125 3.12 -4.33 -6.58
CA ALA A 125 2.54 -3.79 -5.36
C ALA A 125 1.01 -3.82 -5.44
N PHE A 126 0.42 -3.19 -6.46
CA PHE A 126 -1.03 -3.16 -6.60
C PHE A 126 -1.65 -4.56 -6.75
N ALA A 127 -1.07 -5.44 -7.57
CA ALA A 127 -1.59 -6.78 -7.76
C ALA A 127 -1.55 -7.62 -6.46
N ILE A 128 -0.44 -7.56 -5.72
CA ILE A 128 -0.27 -8.31 -4.46
C ILE A 128 -1.18 -7.74 -3.38
N MET A 129 -1.23 -6.42 -3.22
CA MET A 129 -2.15 -5.77 -2.27
C MET A 129 -3.60 -6.21 -2.56
N MET A 130 -4.03 -6.17 -3.81
CA MET A 130 -5.36 -6.63 -4.21
C MET A 130 -5.59 -8.13 -3.99
N SER A 131 -4.56 -8.97 -4.15
CA SER A 131 -4.67 -10.42 -3.90
C SER A 131 -4.99 -10.72 -2.43
N TYR A 132 -4.58 -9.85 -1.52
CA TYR A 132 -4.97 -9.89 -0.10
C TYR A 132 -6.27 -9.15 0.19
N GLY A 133 -6.87 -8.51 -0.80
CA GLY A 133 -8.03 -7.65 -0.61
C GLY A 133 -7.67 -6.30 0.01
N MET A 134 -6.43 -5.82 -0.14
CA MET A 134 -6.03 -4.49 0.32
C MET A 134 -6.16 -3.48 -0.82
N ASN A 135 -6.99 -2.45 -0.63
CA ASN A 135 -7.17 -1.37 -1.59
C ASN A 135 -6.54 -0.07 -1.05
N THR A 136 -5.51 0.41 -1.76
CA THR A 136 -4.83 1.68 -1.50
C THR A 136 -4.98 2.68 -2.66
N GLY A 137 -5.91 2.41 -3.59
CA GLY A 137 -6.09 3.20 -4.82
C GLY A 137 -6.28 4.69 -4.57
N TYR A 138 -6.83 5.09 -3.43
CA TYR A 138 -7.03 6.48 -3.05
C TYR A 138 -5.74 7.30 -2.93
N VAL A 139 -4.62 6.69 -2.53
CA VAL A 139 -3.31 7.37 -2.52
C VAL A 139 -2.84 7.62 -3.94
N ALA A 140 -3.05 6.64 -4.83
CA ALA A 140 -2.75 6.74 -6.25
C ALA A 140 -3.65 7.77 -6.96
N ASP A 141 -4.93 7.83 -6.59
CA ASP A 141 -5.91 8.81 -7.06
C ASP A 141 -5.44 10.25 -6.78
N ASN A 142 -5.01 10.51 -5.54
CA ASN A 142 -4.45 11.80 -5.13
C ASN A 142 -3.17 12.17 -5.91
N PHE A 143 -2.28 11.20 -6.18
CA PHE A 143 -1.12 11.44 -7.04
C PHE A 143 -1.55 11.95 -8.43
N GLY A 144 -2.55 11.30 -9.02
CA GLY A 144 -3.06 11.64 -10.35
C GLY A 144 -3.66 13.05 -10.42
N ILE A 145 -4.32 13.53 -9.37
CA ILE A 145 -4.79 14.92 -9.28
C ILE A 145 -3.59 15.87 -9.26
N LEU A 146 -2.62 15.62 -8.37
CA LEU A 146 -1.54 16.55 -8.10
C LEU A 146 -0.51 16.65 -9.23
N ILE A 147 -0.26 15.55 -9.95
CA ILE A 147 0.62 15.61 -11.12
C ILE A 147 -0.01 16.46 -12.23
N VAL A 148 -1.34 16.41 -12.40
CA VAL A 148 -2.03 17.27 -13.36
C VAL A 148 -2.03 18.72 -12.89
N ASP A 149 -2.16 18.99 -11.59
CA ASP A 149 -2.05 20.35 -11.04
C ASP A 149 -0.65 20.95 -11.28
N ALA A 150 0.40 20.14 -11.18
CA ALA A 150 1.76 20.54 -11.56
C ALA A 150 1.92 20.77 -13.07
N MET A 151 1.03 20.22 -13.90
CA MET A 151 0.99 20.39 -15.35
C MET A 151 -0.07 21.39 -15.83
N LYS A 152 -0.75 22.11 -14.92
CA LYS A 152 -1.96 22.91 -15.24
C LYS A 152 -1.81 23.84 -16.44
N ASP A 153 -0.65 24.47 -16.58
CA ASP A 153 -0.37 25.45 -17.64
C ASP A 153 -0.37 24.81 -19.04
N ARG A 154 -0.27 23.47 -19.13
CA ARG A 154 -0.39 22.71 -20.38
C ARG A 154 -1.84 22.54 -20.84
N PHE A 155 -2.82 22.71 -19.96
CA PHE A 155 -4.25 22.40 -20.22
C PHE A 155 -5.16 23.64 -20.19
N VAL A 156 -4.82 24.65 -19.40
CA VAL A 156 -5.64 25.87 -19.30
C VAL A 156 -5.75 26.55 -20.67
N GLY A 157 -7.00 26.78 -21.10
CA GLY A 157 -7.30 27.42 -22.39
C GLY A 157 -7.14 26.51 -23.61
N LYS A 158 -6.86 25.21 -23.43
CA LYS A 158 -6.86 24.21 -24.50
C LYS A 158 -8.22 23.56 -24.64
N SER A 159 -8.51 23.07 -25.85
CA SER A 159 -9.72 22.26 -26.06
C SER A 159 -9.62 20.91 -25.35
N PRO A 160 -10.74 20.23 -25.04
CA PRO A 160 -10.71 18.88 -24.48
C PRO A 160 -9.89 17.90 -25.34
N ALA A 161 -10.04 17.92 -26.66
CA ALA A 161 -9.30 17.03 -27.57
C ALA A 161 -7.78 17.26 -27.50
N GLU A 162 -7.33 18.51 -27.62
CA GLU A 162 -5.91 18.85 -27.49
C GLU A 162 -5.34 18.46 -26.12
N SER A 163 -6.13 18.64 -25.05
CA SER A 163 -5.73 18.28 -23.69
C SER A 163 -5.57 16.78 -23.52
N MET A 164 -6.48 15.99 -24.13
CA MET A 164 -6.38 14.54 -24.15
C MET A 164 -5.13 14.07 -24.92
N ASP A 165 -4.85 14.66 -26.07
CA ASP A 165 -3.63 14.33 -26.84
C ASP A 165 -2.35 14.58 -26.01
N ILE A 166 -2.28 15.72 -25.32
CA ILE A 166 -1.13 16.07 -24.45
C ILE A 166 -0.95 15.02 -23.35
N ILE A 167 -2.01 14.68 -22.62
CA ILE A 167 -1.89 13.77 -21.47
C ILE A 167 -1.67 12.32 -21.91
N THR A 168 -2.30 11.86 -23.00
CA THR A 168 -2.08 10.53 -23.56
C THR A 168 -0.66 10.37 -24.10
N ASN A 169 -0.09 11.39 -24.75
CA ASN A 169 1.31 11.37 -25.17
C ASN A 169 2.25 11.34 -23.96
N TYR A 170 2.01 12.19 -22.95
CA TYR A 170 2.80 12.20 -21.71
C TYR A 170 2.81 10.83 -21.00
N LEU A 171 1.64 10.18 -20.87
CA LEU A 171 1.53 8.85 -20.26
C LEU A 171 2.16 7.76 -21.13
N SER A 172 2.09 7.89 -22.46
CA SER A 172 2.79 6.96 -23.37
C SER A 172 4.32 7.09 -23.20
N GLU A 173 4.85 8.31 -23.12
CA GLU A 173 6.27 8.59 -22.86
C GLU A 173 6.73 8.12 -21.47
N SER A 174 5.81 8.02 -20.51
CA SER A 174 6.09 7.48 -19.17
C SER A 174 6.22 5.96 -19.13
N GLY A 175 5.94 5.28 -20.25
CA GLY A 175 6.03 3.83 -20.40
C GLY A 175 4.73 3.09 -20.13
N MET A 176 3.59 3.78 -20.15
CA MET A 176 2.28 3.16 -20.01
C MET A 176 1.83 2.53 -21.34
N PRO A 177 1.42 1.24 -21.36
CA PRO A 177 1.04 0.57 -22.59
C PRO A 177 -0.34 0.98 -23.09
N GLY A 178 -0.45 1.17 -24.42
CA GLY A 178 -1.70 1.06 -25.18
C GLY A 178 -2.85 1.97 -24.75
N ILE A 179 -2.58 3.22 -24.39
CA ILE A 179 -3.64 4.18 -24.06
C ILE A 179 -4.27 4.76 -25.32
N THR A 180 -5.59 4.75 -25.41
CA THR A 180 -6.33 5.41 -26.49
C THR A 180 -7.58 6.12 -25.98
N VAL A 181 -7.94 7.21 -26.65
CA VAL A 181 -9.20 7.93 -26.46
C VAL A 181 -10.19 7.39 -27.49
N ALA A 182 -11.16 6.58 -27.05
CA ALA A 182 -12.12 5.93 -27.94
C ALA A 182 -13.31 6.83 -28.32
N SER A 183 -13.65 7.79 -27.46
CA SER A 183 -14.71 8.78 -27.69
C SER A 183 -14.45 10.03 -26.84
N MET A 184 -14.94 11.19 -27.28
CA MET A 184 -14.93 12.45 -26.52
C MET A 184 -16.31 12.82 -25.96
N GLU A 185 -17.39 12.19 -26.45
CA GLU A 185 -18.78 12.50 -26.07
C GLU A 185 -19.62 11.22 -25.92
N PRO A 186 -19.68 10.60 -24.71
CA PRO A 186 -18.90 10.91 -23.52
C PRO A 186 -17.42 10.52 -23.69
N LEU A 187 -16.54 11.05 -22.82
CA LEU A 187 -15.12 10.71 -22.85
C LEU A 187 -14.94 9.23 -22.49
N VAL A 188 -14.37 8.45 -23.38
CA VAL A 188 -14.07 7.04 -23.17
C VAL A 188 -12.58 6.80 -23.36
N ILE A 189 -11.92 6.35 -22.30
CA ILE A 189 -10.50 5.99 -22.30
C ILE A 189 -10.36 4.48 -22.31
N ARG A 190 -9.47 3.96 -23.15
CA ARG A 190 -9.07 2.55 -23.17
C ARG A 190 -7.59 2.43 -22.86
N ILE A 191 -7.25 1.47 -22.01
CA ILE A 191 -5.88 1.18 -21.60
C ILE A 191 -5.63 -0.30 -21.86
N SER A 192 -4.73 -0.61 -22.79
CA SER A 192 -4.38 -2.00 -23.11
C SER A 192 -3.34 -2.54 -22.15
N LEU A 193 -3.72 -3.56 -21.39
CA LEU A 193 -2.90 -4.12 -20.32
C LEU A 193 -2.23 -5.44 -20.73
N GLY A 194 -2.60 -6.00 -21.87
CA GLY A 194 -2.07 -7.28 -22.37
C GLY A 194 -2.56 -8.50 -21.59
N TYR A 195 -3.57 -8.31 -20.73
CA TYR A 195 -4.26 -9.37 -20.01
C TYR A 195 -5.61 -8.85 -19.48
N ALA A 196 -6.59 -9.74 -19.36
CA ALA A 196 -7.89 -9.41 -18.79
C ALA A 196 -7.74 -9.03 -17.31
N VAL A 197 -8.27 -7.86 -16.93
CA VAL A 197 -8.21 -7.36 -15.55
C VAL A 197 -9.56 -7.50 -14.87
N PRO A 198 -9.65 -8.26 -13.76
CA PRO A 198 -10.88 -8.34 -12.98
C PRO A 198 -11.37 -6.94 -12.59
N ARG A 199 -12.68 -6.70 -12.70
CA ARG A 199 -13.30 -5.40 -12.39
C ARG A 199 -12.84 -4.77 -11.05
N PRO A 200 -12.66 -5.52 -9.94
CA PRO A 200 -12.12 -4.93 -8.71
C PRO A 200 -10.71 -4.35 -8.84
N MET A 201 -9.86 -4.94 -9.69
CA MET A 201 -8.51 -4.46 -9.97
C MET A 201 -8.51 -3.20 -10.84
N LEU A 202 -9.58 -2.91 -11.60
CA LEU A 202 -9.69 -1.63 -12.31
C LEU A 202 -9.65 -0.43 -11.36
N LYS A 203 -10.05 -0.60 -10.08
CA LYS A 203 -9.91 0.45 -9.06
C LYS A 203 -8.46 0.80 -8.73
N THR A 204 -7.48 -0.06 -9.02
CA THR A 204 -6.05 0.27 -8.85
C THR A 204 -5.53 1.19 -9.95
N LEU A 205 -6.29 1.36 -11.03
CA LEU A 205 -6.03 2.34 -12.10
C LEU A 205 -6.62 3.72 -11.77
N SER A 206 -7.05 3.93 -10.52
CA SER A 206 -7.61 5.19 -10.01
C SER A 206 -6.72 6.40 -10.29
N CYS A 207 -5.40 6.27 -10.19
CA CYS A 207 -4.47 7.33 -10.60
C CYS A 207 -4.73 7.84 -12.02
N PHE A 208 -5.00 6.94 -12.97
CA PHE A 208 -5.24 7.35 -14.35
C PHE A 208 -6.63 7.97 -14.50
N MET A 209 -7.62 7.44 -13.78
CA MET A 209 -8.95 8.01 -13.74
C MET A 209 -8.93 9.46 -13.23
N SER A 210 -8.24 9.74 -12.12
CA SER A 210 -8.12 11.11 -11.61
C SER A 210 -7.33 12.03 -12.53
N ILE A 211 -6.29 11.53 -13.21
CA ILE A 211 -5.56 12.31 -14.22
C ILE A 211 -6.54 12.83 -15.27
N TYR A 212 -7.33 11.96 -15.90
CA TYR A 212 -8.27 12.37 -16.94
C TYR A 212 -9.38 13.28 -16.42
N CYS A 213 -9.97 12.96 -15.26
CA CYS A 213 -10.98 13.81 -14.65
C CYS A 213 -10.43 15.21 -14.32
N ARG A 214 -9.19 15.31 -13.84
CA ARG A 214 -8.55 16.58 -13.49
C ARG A 214 -8.16 17.40 -14.72
N VAL A 215 -7.71 16.75 -15.80
CA VAL A 215 -7.48 17.43 -17.08
C VAL A 215 -8.81 18.00 -17.61
N MET A 216 -9.90 17.22 -17.56
CA MET A 216 -11.22 17.68 -17.97
C MET A 216 -11.71 18.87 -17.14
N TRP A 217 -11.40 18.92 -15.85
CA TRP A 217 -11.69 20.08 -15.02
C TRP A 217 -10.97 21.35 -15.52
N TYR A 218 -9.69 21.25 -15.87
CA TYR A 218 -8.92 22.40 -16.38
C TYR A 218 -9.41 22.91 -17.75
N CYS A 219 -9.88 22.03 -18.63
CA CYS A 219 -10.33 22.43 -19.97
C CYS A 219 -11.82 22.85 -20.03
N THR A 220 -12.68 22.31 -19.17
CA THR A 220 -14.13 22.59 -19.18
C THR A 220 -14.61 23.50 -18.04
N GLY A 221 -13.81 23.67 -16.98
CA GLY A 221 -14.22 24.34 -15.75
C GLY A 221 -15.24 23.56 -14.90
N SER A 222 -15.59 22.33 -15.30
CA SER A 222 -16.58 21.48 -14.63
C SER A 222 -15.95 20.21 -14.07
N ALA A 223 -16.42 19.75 -12.91
CA ALA A 223 -15.98 18.47 -12.35
C ALA A 223 -16.39 17.31 -13.26
N HIS A 224 -15.60 16.25 -13.27
CA HIS A 224 -15.86 15.03 -14.03
C HIS A 224 -15.59 13.82 -13.14
N SER A 225 -16.29 12.73 -13.37
CA SER A 225 -16.08 11.46 -12.68
C SER A 225 -16.26 10.27 -13.62
N VAL A 226 -15.76 9.11 -13.20
CA VAL A 226 -15.94 7.86 -13.94
C VAL A 226 -17.30 7.28 -13.60
N GLU A 227 -18.19 7.26 -14.59
CA GLU A 227 -19.55 6.68 -14.49
C GLU A 227 -19.48 5.15 -14.50
N GLU A 228 -18.70 4.59 -15.42
CA GLU A 228 -18.61 3.16 -15.65
C GLU A 228 -17.17 2.74 -15.91
N MET A 229 -16.84 1.55 -15.39
CA MET A 229 -15.58 0.87 -15.66
C MET A 229 -15.81 -0.63 -15.88
N TRP A 230 -15.21 -1.16 -16.93
CA TRP A 230 -15.30 -2.56 -17.30
C TRP A 230 -14.04 -3.00 -18.02
N SER A 231 -13.88 -4.32 -18.17
CA SER A 231 -12.81 -4.91 -18.96
C SER A 231 -13.41 -5.46 -20.25
N GLU A 232 -12.80 -5.14 -21.38
CA GLU A 232 -13.09 -5.70 -22.70
C GLU A 232 -11.84 -6.43 -23.17
N ASP A 233 -11.86 -7.76 -23.22
CA ASP A 233 -10.71 -8.60 -23.55
C ASP A 233 -9.47 -8.29 -22.67
N GLU A 234 -8.47 -7.62 -23.21
CA GLU A 234 -7.21 -7.21 -22.53
C GLU A 234 -7.17 -5.71 -22.19
N ASP A 235 -8.27 -5.00 -22.45
CA ASP A 235 -8.39 -3.57 -22.24
C ASP A 235 -9.20 -3.25 -20.97
N ALA A 236 -8.72 -2.24 -20.25
CA ALA A 236 -9.48 -1.53 -19.23
C ALA A 236 -10.17 -0.32 -19.87
N VAL A 237 -11.50 -0.23 -19.75
CA VAL A 237 -12.30 0.84 -20.35
C VAL A 237 -12.95 1.69 -19.27
N PHE A 238 -12.84 3.01 -19.41
CA PHE A 238 -13.38 3.99 -18.47
C PHE A 238 -14.25 4.99 -19.22
N ARG A 239 -15.48 5.19 -18.73
CA ARG A 239 -16.39 6.21 -19.24
C ARG A 239 -16.45 7.38 -18.26
N ILE A 240 -16.01 8.55 -18.69
CA ILE A 240 -15.92 9.78 -17.90
C ILE A 240 -17.03 10.74 -18.33
N VAL A 241 -17.77 11.27 -17.36
CA VAL A 241 -18.90 12.19 -17.57
C VAL A 241 -18.80 13.41 -16.65
N PRO A 242 -19.44 14.54 -16.99
CA PRO A 242 -19.55 15.68 -16.09
C PRO A 242 -20.21 15.29 -14.77
N ASP A 243 -19.67 15.80 -13.67
CA ASP A 243 -20.15 15.56 -12.31
C ASP A 243 -20.54 16.88 -11.62
N THR A 244 -21.46 16.79 -10.67
CA THR A 244 -21.97 17.90 -9.86
C THR A 244 -21.40 17.92 -8.44
N VAL A 245 -20.64 16.89 -8.06
CA VAL A 245 -20.10 16.73 -6.70
C VAL A 245 -18.89 17.65 -6.50
N PRO A 246 -18.77 18.32 -5.33
CA PRO A 246 -17.60 19.14 -5.00
C PRO A 246 -16.29 18.34 -4.98
N ALA A 247 -15.16 19.06 -5.00
CA ALA A 247 -13.83 18.46 -4.96
C ALA A 247 -13.66 17.56 -3.72
N LYS A 248 -13.20 16.32 -3.94
CA LYS A 248 -12.95 15.36 -2.87
C LYS A 248 -11.86 15.88 -1.91
N PRO A 249 -11.94 15.56 -0.60
CA PRO A 249 -10.86 15.88 0.34
C PRO A 249 -9.53 15.29 -0.14
N HIS A 250 -8.46 16.08 -0.04
CA HIS A 250 -7.09 15.64 -0.32
C HIS A 250 -6.31 15.50 0.98
N ILE A 251 -5.21 14.75 0.95
CA ILE A 251 -4.32 14.61 2.11
C ILE A 251 -3.67 15.97 2.36
N ASN A 252 -4.06 16.64 3.45
CA ASN A 252 -3.38 17.83 3.93
C ASN A 252 -2.03 17.42 4.55
N ARG A 253 -0.94 17.98 4.03
CA ARG A 253 0.44 17.64 4.44
C ARG A 253 1.05 18.67 5.38
N ASP A 254 0.43 19.84 5.50
CA ASP A 254 0.99 21.00 6.20
C ASP A 254 0.65 21.00 7.69
N GLU A 255 -0.31 20.17 8.11
CA GLU A 255 -0.75 20.10 9.51
C GLU A 255 -0.33 18.77 10.17
N PRO A 256 0.39 18.82 11.31
CA PRO A 256 0.80 17.61 12.00
C PRO A 256 -0.42 16.91 12.59
N ALA A 257 -0.83 15.81 11.94
CA ALA A 257 -1.81 14.90 12.52
C ALA A 257 -1.35 14.41 13.92
N SER A 258 -2.27 14.36 14.89
CA SER A 258 -2.13 13.70 16.19
C SER A 258 -1.53 12.29 16.06
N ILE A 259 -0.81 11.85 17.09
CA ILE A 259 -0.10 10.55 17.12
C ILE A 259 -1.09 9.43 16.75
N PRO A 260 -0.79 8.61 15.73
CA PRO A 260 -1.70 7.54 15.31
C PRO A 260 -2.04 6.59 16.46
N ALA A 261 -3.25 6.03 16.44
CA ALA A 261 -3.52 4.82 17.20
C ALA A 261 -2.56 3.71 16.75
N ASP A 262 -1.96 2.98 17.69
CA ASP A 262 -1.05 1.87 17.38
C ASP A 262 -1.88 0.75 16.72
N PHE A 263 -1.68 0.52 15.41
CA PHE A 263 -2.38 -0.51 14.65
C PHE A 263 -1.41 -1.33 13.79
N LEU A 264 -1.84 -2.52 13.40
CA LEU A 264 -1.11 -3.42 12.52
C LEU A 264 -2.06 -4.08 11.51
N VAL A 265 -1.75 -3.94 10.23
CA VAL A 265 -2.41 -4.66 9.13
C VAL A 265 -1.54 -5.87 8.77
N ILE A 266 -2.14 -7.06 8.87
CA ILE A 266 -1.48 -8.33 8.56
C ILE A 266 -2.22 -9.07 7.46
N ALA A 267 -1.50 -9.89 6.69
CA ALA A 267 -2.07 -11.02 5.96
C ALA A 267 -1.88 -12.29 6.80
N ASP A 268 -2.97 -12.97 7.14
CA ASP A 268 -2.89 -14.24 7.90
C ASP A 268 -2.35 -15.40 7.03
N ARG A 269 -2.20 -16.58 7.63
CA ARG A 269 -1.70 -17.78 6.91
C ARG A 269 -2.54 -18.16 5.67
N ASN A 270 -3.81 -17.74 5.62
CA ASN A 270 -4.71 -17.98 4.50
C ASN A 270 -4.76 -16.80 3.54
N ASN A 271 -3.80 -15.87 3.62
CA ASN A 271 -3.74 -14.64 2.84
C ASN A 271 -4.94 -13.71 3.06
N VAL A 272 -5.58 -13.80 4.24
CA VAL A 272 -6.70 -12.93 4.60
C VAL A 272 -6.21 -11.69 5.33
N LEU A 273 -6.56 -10.51 4.80
CA LEU A 273 -6.22 -9.24 5.43
C LEU A 273 -6.95 -9.05 6.76
N ARG A 274 -6.23 -8.62 7.79
CA ARG A 274 -6.76 -8.34 9.12
C ARG A 274 -6.15 -7.07 9.69
N LEU A 275 -6.95 -6.31 10.42
CA LEU A 275 -6.51 -5.15 11.19
C LEU A 275 -6.51 -5.49 12.69
N ILE A 276 -5.37 -5.30 13.33
CA ILE A 276 -5.14 -5.50 14.75
C ILE A 276 -4.90 -4.13 15.38
N ASP A 277 -5.72 -3.75 16.35
CA ASP A 277 -5.66 -2.49 17.10
C ASP A 277 -5.40 -2.70 18.60
N SER A 278 -5.27 -3.97 19.03
CA SER A 278 -4.99 -4.31 20.42
C SER A 278 -3.49 -4.20 20.72
N PRO A 279 -3.06 -3.31 21.65
CA PRO A 279 -1.64 -3.13 21.96
C PRO A 279 -0.93 -4.43 22.38
N VAL A 280 -1.63 -5.30 23.13
CA VAL A 280 -1.10 -6.60 23.57
C VAL A 280 -0.85 -7.52 22.37
N GLN A 281 -1.78 -7.58 21.43
CA GLN A 281 -1.66 -8.44 20.25
C GLN A 281 -0.53 -7.94 19.33
N ILE A 282 -0.44 -6.63 19.13
CA ILE A 282 0.64 -6.01 18.37
C ILE A 282 2.00 -6.31 19.03
N ALA A 283 2.11 -6.17 20.35
CA ALA A 283 3.35 -6.46 21.06
C ALA A 283 3.77 -7.94 20.95
N ILE A 284 2.81 -8.88 21.06
CA ILE A 284 3.09 -10.31 20.87
C ILE A 284 3.56 -10.59 19.44
N LEU A 285 2.89 -10.04 18.42
CA LEU A 285 3.30 -10.25 17.03
C LEU A 285 4.70 -9.67 16.76
N ARG A 286 4.98 -8.44 17.21
CA ARG A 286 6.31 -7.82 17.09
C ARG A 286 7.41 -8.65 17.77
N SER A 287 7.13 -9.27 18.93
CA SER A 287 8.06 -10.20 19.60
C SER A 287 8.27 -11.46 18.76
N LEU A 288 7.19 -12.07 18.26
CA LEU A 288 7.25 -13.31 17.47
C LEU A 288 7.82 -13.13 16.05
N GLU A 289 7.76 -11.93 15.48
CA GLU A 289 8.42 -11.58 14.21
C GLU A 289 9.93 -11.48 14.35
N ARG A 290 10.43 -11.14 15.55
CA ARG A 290 11.87 -11.17 15.83
C ARG A 290 12.34 -12.61 15.98
N ALA A 291 11.58 -13.42 16.71
CA ALA A 291 11.85 -14.84 16.84
C ALA A 291 10.71 -15.65 17.46
N PRO A 292 10.65 -16.97 17.20
CA PRO A 292 9.80 -17.87 17.95
C PRO A 292 10.07 -17.83 19.46
N GLY A 293 9.01 -17.99 20.26
CA GLY A 293 9.13 -17.87 21.71
C GLY A 293 8.18 -18.78 22.48
N THR A 294 8.50 -19.02 23.75
CA THR A 294 7.59 -19.66 24.71
C THR A 294 6.66 -18.61 25.33
N LEU A 295 5.54 -19.03 25.94
CA LEU A 295 4.68 -18.11 26.67
C LEU A 295 5.45 -17.30 27.74
N LYS A 296 6.45 -17.94 28.38
CA LYS A 296 7.30 -17.28 29.38
C LYS A 296 8.18 -16.21 28.75
N SER A 297 8.89 -16.52 27.65
CA SER A 297 9.80 -15.56 27.02
C SER A 297 9.05 -14.38 26.43
N ILE A 298 7.93 -14.64 25.74
CA ILE A 298 7.07 -13.59 25.16
C ILE A 298 6.57 -12.66 26.27
N SER A 299 5.96 -13.22 27.33
CA SER A 299 5.42 -12.44 28.46
C SER A 299 6.49 -11.59 29.15
N SER A 300 7.71 -12.10 29.28
CA SER A 300 8.84 -11.36 29.84
C SER A 300 9.35 -10.25 28.91
N GLU A 301 9.34 -10.45 27.60
CA GLU A 301 9.79 -9.45 26.62
C GLU A 301 8.81 -8.26 26.53
N ILE A 302 7.50 -8.54 26.51
CA ILE A 302 6.47 -7.51 26.26
C ILE A 302 5.86 -6.89 27.52
N ASP A 303 6.31 -7.32 28.70
CA ASP A 303 5.85 -6.84 30.02
C ASP A 303 4.32 -6.92 30.24
N PHE A 304 3.70 -8.02 29.79
CA PHE A 304 2.29 -8.32 30.07
C PHE A 304 2.13 -9.62 30.87
N PRO A 305 1.11 -9.73 31.75
CA PRO A 305 0.85 -10.96 32.51
C PRO A 305 0.64 -12.18 31.61
N LYS A 306 1.22 -13.33 31.97
CA LYS A 306 1.11 -14.59 31.20
C LYS A 306 -0.32 -14.99 30.85
N SER A 307 -1.28 -14.76 31.75
CA SER A 307 -2.70 -15.04 31.50
C SER A 307 -3.26 -14.17 30.37
N THR A 308 -2.96 -12.88 30.37
CA THR A 308 -3.32 -11.92 29.32
C THR A 308 -2.67 -12.28 27.99
N VAL A 309 -1.39 -12.65 28.00
CA VAL A 309 -0.65 -13.09 26.81
C VAL A 309 -1.25 -14.37 26.25
N SER A 310 -1.50 -15.38 27.09
CA SER A 310 -2.11 -16.65 26.70
C SER A 310 -3.48 -16.45 26.04
N ALA A 311 -4.35 -15.63 26.65
CA ALA A 311 -5.68 -15.36 26.12
C ALA A 311 -5.63 -14.67 24.74
N ASN A 312 -4.65 -13.79 24.52
CA ASN A 312 -4.46 -13.12 23.23
C ASN A 312 -3.80 -14.04 22.19
N ILE A 313 -2.86 -14.90 22.59
CA ILE A 313 -2.30 -15.94 21.71
C ILE A 313 -3.41 -16.86 21.19
N ASP A 314 -4.37 -17.26 22.03
CA ASP A 314 -5.48 -18.09 21.59
C ASP A 314 -6.39 -17.37 20.59
N LYS A 315 -6.66 -16.07 20.77
CA LYS A 315 -7.36 -15.24 19.77
C LYS A 315 -6.59 -15.16 18.45
N MET A 316 -5.26 -14.96 18.52
CA MET A 316 -4.39 -14.85 17.35
C MET A 316 -4.23 -16.18 16.60
N LYS A 317 -4.25 -17.31 17.30
CA LYS A 317 -4.34 -18.64 16.68
C LYS A 317 -5.66 -18.84 15.95
N TRP A 318 -6.77 -18.37 16.52
CA TRP A 318 -8.09 -18.47 15.89
C TRP A 318 -8.19 -17.70 14.57
N ILE A 319 -7.48 -16.56 14.47
CA ILE A 319 -7.36 -15.79 13.22
C ILE A 319 -6.17 -16.23 12.34
N HIS A 320 -5.50 -17.34 12.66
CA HIS A 320 -4.36 -17.87 11.91
C HIS A 320 -3.16 -16.91 11.77
N ALA A 321 -2.93 -16.06 12.77
CA ALA A 321 -1.76 -15.17 12.84
C ALA A 321 -0.56 -15.83 13.55
N ILE A 322 -0.84 -16.78 14.46
CA ILE A 322 0.18 -17.50 15.23
C ILE A 322 -0.07 -19.01 15.11
N VAL A 323 1.00 -19.78 14.97
CA VAL A 323 0.99 -21.25 15.14
C VAL A 323 1.67 -21.66 16.43
N LYS A 324 1.29 -22.84 16.92
CA LYS A 324 1.90 -23.49 18.08
C LYS A 324 2.58 -24.77 17.63
N GLU A 325 3.84 -24.91 17.98
CA GLU A 325 4.65 -26.08 17.71
C GLU A 325 5.23 -26.65 19.02
N ARG A 326 5.66 -27.91 18.98
CA ARG A 326 6.33 -28.55 20.10
C ARG A 326 7.83 -28.45 19.87
N GLY A 327 8.51 -27.75 20.77
CA GLY A 327 9.95 -27.58 20.72
C GLY A 327 10.73 -28.86 21.01
N PRO A 328 12.05 -28.87 20.76
CA PRO A 328 12.93 -30.03 21.01
C PRO A 328 12.90 -30.50 22.47
N SER A 329 12.73 -29.58 23.41
CA SER A 329 12.60 -29.85 24.86
C SER A 329 11.19 -30.27 25.29
N GLY A 330 10.24 -30.39 24.35
CA GLY A 330 8.83 -30.67 24.62
C GLY A 330 8.01 -29.44 25.03
N ALA A 331 8.63 -28.27 25.19
CA ALA A 331 7.97 -27.01 25.48
C ALA A 331 7.10 -26.51 24.31
N GLU A 332 6.03 -25.77 24.60
CA GLU A 332 5.25 -25.11 23.56
C GLU A 332 5.97 -23.86 23.05
N ILE A 333 6.24 -23.84 21.74
CA ILE A 333 6.82 -22.71 21.02
C ILE A 333 5.73 -22.09 20.15
N TYR A 334 5.59 -20.78 20.23
CA TYR A 334 4.71 -20.01 19.37
C TYR A 334 5.55 -19.35 18.27
N LYS A 335 5.03 -19.37 17.04
CA LYS A 335 5.66 -18.75 15.87
C LYS A 335 4.66 -17.82 15.19
N CYS A 336 5.16 -16.68 14.70
CA CYS A 336 4.40 -15.84 13.79
C CYS A 336 4.19 -16.60 12.47
N CYS A 337 2.96 -16.63 11.96
CA CYS A 337 2.65 -17.21 10.65
C CYS A 337 1.85 -16.26 9.75
N CYS A 338 1.65 -15.02 10.19
CA CYS A 338 1.15 -13.94 9.37
C CYS A 338 2.29 -13.09 8.83
N THR A 339 1.99 -12.28 7.83
CA THR A 339 2.90 -11.27 7.30
C THR A 339 2.37 -9.89 7.69
N SER A 340 3.17 -9.10 8.41
CA SER A 340 2.88 -7.68 8.57
C SER A 340 3.04 -6.94 7.26
N LEU A 341 2.03 -6.16 6.91
CA LEU A 341 2.02 -5.35 5.70
C LEU A 341 2.23 -3.88 6.06
N ILE A 342 1.43 -3.35 6.97
CA ILE A 342 1.47 -1.92 7.29
C ILE A 342 1.28 -1.78 8.80
N SER A 343 2.00 -0.85 9.42
CA SER A 343 1.84 -0.56 10.85
C SER A 343 1.71 0.94 11.11
N GLY A 344 1.07 1.29 12.22
CA GLY A 344 1.16 2.65 12.76
C GLY A 344 2.59 2.93 13.22
N CYS A 345 3.09 4.13 12.92
CA CYS A 345 4.39 4.59 13.38
C CYS A 345 4.33 6.07 13.80
N PRO A 346 5.29 6.55 14.60
CA PRO A 346 5.48 7.98 14.78
C PRO A 346 5.69 8.63 13.41
N LYS A 347 5.00 9.73 13.15
CA LYS A 347 5.12 10.47 11.88
C LYS A 347 6.57 10.88 11.60
N SER A 348 6.99 10.69 10.36
CA SER A 348 8.13 11.42 9.80
C SER A 348 7.60 12.69 9.14
N MET A 349 8.11 13.86 9.55
CA MET A 349 7.90 15.07 8.76
C MET A 349 8.76 14.96 7.51
N HIS A 350 8.12 14.95 6.35
CA HIS A 350 8.80 15.12 5.07
C HIS A 350 8.61 16.57 4.63
N ASP A 351 9.67 17.18 4.11
CA ASP A 351 9.64 18.54 3.55
C ASP A 351 8.64 18.59 2.38
N ALA A 352 7.62 19.46 2.47
CA ALA A 352 6.64 19.66 1.41
C ALA A 352 7.31 19.99 0.07
N ALA A 353 8.40 20.77 0.10
CA ALA A 353 9.17 21.11 -1.10
C ALA A 353 9.81 19.88 -1.77
N ALA A 354 10.18 18.86 -0.98
CA ALA A 354 10.73 17.62 -1.50
C ALA A 354 9.65 16.77 -2.19
N ILE A 355 8.40 16.81 -1.73
CA ILE A 355 7.26 16.16 -2.39
C ILE A 355 6.91 16.91 -3.69
N ASP A 356 6.88 18.24 -3.67
CA ASP A 356 6.65 19.05 -4.88
C ASP A 356 7.72 18.80 -5.95
N GLY A 357 8.97 18.61 -5.52
CA GLY A 357 10.07 18.20 -6.39
C GLY A 357 9.83 16.86 -7.11
N LEU A 358 9.06 15.93 -6.52
CA LEU A 358 8.69 14.66 -7.19
C LEU A 358 7.77 14.90 -8.38
N PHE A 359 6.78 15.78 -8.23
CA PHE A 359 5.85 16.11 -9.31
C PHE A 359 6.60 16.84 -10.42
N GLN A 360 7.38 17.88 -10.09
CA GLN A 360 8.15 18.62 -11.08
C GLN A 360 9.12 17.70 -11.85
N ALA A 361 9.80 16.78 -11.16
CA ALA A 361 10.69 15.82 -11.79
C ALA A 361 9.98 14.89 -12.80
N ALA A 362 8.72 14.54 -12.55
CA ALA A 362 7.90 13.74 -13.48
C ALA A 362 7.36 14.60 -14.64
N VAL A 363 6.96 15.84 -14.36
CA VAL A 363 6.52 16.81 -15.40
C VAL A 363 7.63 17.12 -16.40
N ASP A 364 8.86 17.28 -15.91
CA ASP A 364 10.04 17.58 -16.72
C ASP A 364 10.56 16.34 -17.46
N ASN A 365 10.38 15.15 -16.89
CA ASN A 365 10.79 13.89 -17.48
C ASN A 365 9.73 12.79 -17.23
N PRO A 366 8.87 12.50 -18.22
CA PRO A 366 7.81 11.50 -18.08
C PRO A 366 8.30 10.12 -17.65
N ARG A 367 9.56 9.75 -17.96
CA ARG A 367 10.15 8.47 -17.53
C ARG A 367 10.29 8.34 -16.01
N ARG A 368 10.18 9.43 -15.25
CA ARG A 368 10.18 9.45 -13.78
C ARG A 368 8.78 9.29 -13.18
N PHE A 369 7.72 9.20 -13.97
CA PHE A 369 6.34 9.11 -13.48
C PHE A 369 6.15 8.02 -12.43
N TYR A 370 6.54 6.77 -12.73
CA TYR A 370 6.37 5.65 -11.80
C TYR A 370 7.28 5.76 -10.57
N GLU A 371 8.48 6.31 -10.71
CA GLU A 371 9.37 6.61 -9.58
C GLU A 371 8.74 7.64 -8.64
N SER A 372 8.24 8.75 -9.21
CA SER A 372 7.57 9.80 -8.44
C SER A 372 6.29 9.29 -7.80
N MET A 373 5.50 8.46 -8.50
CA MET A 373 4.29 7.83 -7.95
C MET A 373 4.61 6.91 -6.77
N TYR A 374 5.66 6.09 -6.88
CA TYR A 374 6.13 5.22 -5.80
C TYR A 374 6.57 6.05 -4.58
N LYS A 375 7.49 6.99 -4.79
CA LYS A 375 8.03 7.85 -3.74
C LYS A 375 6.94 8.66 -3.05
N TYR A 376 6.00 9.17 -3.84
CA TYR A 376 4.83 9.87 -3.34
C TYR A 376 3.95 8.98 -2.46
N SER A 377 3.65 7.76 -2.92
CA SER A 377 2.79 6.83 -2.19
C SER A 377 3.38 6.49 -0.83
N VAL A 378 4.68 6.18 -0.81
CA VAL A 378 5.43 5.91 0.42
C VAL A 378 5.45 7.13 1.34
N SER A 379 5.84 8.30 0.81
CA SER A 379 5.90 9.55 1.58
C SER A 379 4.53 9.93 2.17
N SER A 380 3.46 9.65 1.44
CA SER A 380 2.10 9.92 1.89
C SER A 380 1.77 9.07 3.11
N PHE A 381 2.08 7.77 3.09
CA PHE A 381 1.89 6.90 4.26
C PHE A 381 2.71 7.37 5.46
N THR A 382 4.01 7.62 5.27
CA THR A 382 4.89 7.98 6.38
C THR A 382 4.54 9.35 7.00
N SER A 383 4.14 10.32 6.17
CA SER A 383 3.67 11.65 6.63
C SER A 383 2.40 11.58 7.49
N ILE A 384 1.56 10.57 7.30
CA ILE A 384 0.34 10.36 8.09
C ILE A 384 0.52 9.35 9.23
N GLY A 385 1.76 8.89 9.48
CA GLY A 385 2.11 8.01 10.59
C GLY A 385 1.84 6.53 10.29
N ILE A 386 2.04 6.14 9.04
CA ILE A 386 1.93 4.77 8.57
C ILE A 386 3.28 4.32 8.04
N ASP A 387 3.79 3.19 8.55
CA ASP A 387 5.02 2.55 8.07
C ASP A 387 4.68 1.50 6.99
N PRO A 388 5.00 1.76 5.71
CA PRO A 388 4.81 0.81 4.61
C PRO A 388 5.99 -0.16 4.45
N SER A 389 7.06 -0.05 5.26
CA SER A 389 8.27 -0.86 5.15
C SER A 389 8.02 -2.38 5.17
N PRO A 390 7.15 -2.92 6.05
CA PRO A 390 6.86 -4.35 6.05
C PRO A 390 6.24 -4.83 4.73
N LEU A 391 5.34 -4.04 4.14
CA LEU A 391 4.74 -4.30 2.83
C LEU A 391 5.81 -4.36 1.76
N GLN A 392 6.73 -3.40 1.72
CA GLN A 392 7.80 -3.38 0.71
C GLN A 392 8.68 -4.62 0.80
N ARG A 393 9.08 -5.01 2.01
CA ARG A 393 9.83 -6.26 2.24
C ARG A 393 9.05 -7.49 1.77
N HIS A 394 7.75 -7.54 2.07
CA HIS A 394 6.91 -8.63 1.61
C HIS A 394 6.79 -8.68 0.08
N LEU A 395 6.62 -7.53 -0.57
CA LEU A 395 6.60 -7.43 -2.03
C LEU A 395 7.88 -7.99 -2.65
N GLY A 396 9.05 -7.66 -2.08
CA GLY A 396 10.34 -8.22 -2.52
C GLY A 396 10.36 -9.75 -2.44
N ARG A 397 9.89 -10.33 -1.34
CA ARG A 397 9.79 -11.80 -1.19
C ARG A 397 8.89 -12.42 -2.26
N VAL A 398 7.70 -11.85 -2.47
CA VAL A 398 6.74 -12.39 -3.46
C VAL A 398 7.28 -12.29 -4.88
N VAL A 399 7.94 -11.18 -5.24
CA VAL A 399 8.57 -11.01 -6.55
C VAL A 399 9.64 -12.08 -6.76
N MET A 400 10.55 -12.28 -5.81
CA MET A 400 11.60 -13.30 -5.93
C MET A 400 11.00 -14.72 -6.05
N ARG A 401 10.02 -15.05 -5.21
CA ARG A 401 9.32 -16.35 -5.24
C ARG A 401 8.62 -16.63 -6.58
N SER A 402 8.15 -15.58 -7.25
CA SER A 402 7.44 -15.70 -8.53
C SER A 402 8.37 -15.85 -9.74
N ASN A 403 9.69 -15.72 -9.56
CA ASN A 403 10.70 -15.87 -10.60
C ASN A 403 11.78 -16.90 -10.21
N PRO A 404 11.40 -18.18 -9.92
CA PRO A 404 12.32 -19.21 -9.47
C PRO A 404 13.48 -19.50 -10.44
N GLU A 405 13.26 -19.27 -11.74
CA GLU A 405 14.28 -19.38 -12.78
C GLU A 405 15.51 -18.49 -12.53
N THR A 406 15.39 -17.45 -11.70
CA THR A 406 16.50 -16.58 -11.31
C THR A 406 17.61 -17.38 -10.62
N LEU A 407 17.25 -18.36 -9.79
CA LEU A 407 18.21 -19.25 -9.09
C LEU A 407 18.57 -20.50 -9.90
N GLU A 408 17.77 -20.88 -10.90
CA GLU A 408 18.13 -21.96 -11.82
C GLU A 408 19.29 -21.53 -12.75
N ASN A 409 19.37 -20.24 -13.06
CA ASN A 409 20.32 -19.69 -14.03
C ASN A 409 21.54 -18.98 -13.40
N ALA A 410 21.56 -18.78 -12.07
CA ALA A 410 22.64 -18.08 -11.37
C ALA A 410 22.84 -18.64 -9.95
N SER A 411 24.06 -18.53 -9.41
CA SER A 411 24.30 -18.91 -8.03
C SER A 411 23.64 -17.93 -7.05
N MET A 412 23.37 -18.37 -5.83
CA MET A 412 22.83 -17.51 -4.76
C MET A 412 23.66 -16.23 -4.58
N ASP A 413 25.00 -16.35 -4.60
CA ASP A 413 25.91 -15.22 -4.47
C ASP A 413 25.79 -14.26 -5.65
N ASP A 414 25.64 -14.77 -6.88
CA ASP A 414 25.45 -13.93 -8.07
C ASP A 414 24.13 -13.15 -8.02
N VAL A 415 23.06 -13.79 -7.55
CA VAL A 415 21.75 -13.15 -7.38
C VAL A 415 21.81 -12.05 -6.32
N ILE A 416 22.39 -12.35 -5.15
CA ILE A 416 22.54 -11.35 -4.08
C ILE A 416 23.45 -10.21 -4.53
N ALA A 417 24.57 -10.50 -5.19
CA ALA A 417 25.46 -9.49 -5.75
C ALA A 417 24.77 -8.62 -6.81
N SER A 418 23.90 -9.19 -7.64
CA SER A 418 23.09 -8.44 -8.61
C SER A 418 22.07 -7.51 -7.94
N LEU A 419 21.38 -8.00 -6.89
CA LEU A 419 20.44 -7.19 -6.10
C LEU A 419 21.14 -6.04 -5.37
N CYS A 420 22.32 -6.29 -4.78
CA CYS A 420 23.13 -5.26 -4.12
C CYS A 420 23.80 -4.30 -5.13
N GLY A 421 24.25 -4.85 -6.26
CA GLY A 421 24.88 -4.13 -7.37
C GLY A 421 23.90 -3.40 -8.28
N TYR A 422 22.59 -3.48 -8.00
CA TYR A 422 21.57 -2.75 -8.74
C TYR A 422 21.84 -1.25 -8.61
N LYS A 423 22.41 -0.66 -9.67
CA LYS A 423 22.66 0.77 -9.78
C LYS A 423 21.43 1.43 -10.38
N SER A 424 20.71 2.21 -9.58
CA SER A 424 19.91 3.28 -10.17
C SER A 424 20.85 4.34 -10.75
N ASN A 425 20.33 5.33 -11.49
CA ASN A 425 21.05 6.56 -11.86
C ASN A 425 21.66 7.32 -10.65
N HIS A 426 21.54 6.79 -9.43
CA HIS A 426 21.96 7.37 -8.16
C HIS A 426 22.89 6.47 -7.29
N ALA A 427 23.51 5.41 -7.86
CA ALA A 427 24.47 4.47 -7.23
C ALA A 427 23.86 3.27 -6.45
N ASN A 428 24.72 2.41 -5.88
CA ASN A 428 24.36 1.13 -5.21
C ASN A 428 23.53 1.38 -3.95
N TRP A 429 22.44 0.63 -3.77
CA TRP A 429 21.56 0.74 -2.59
C TRP A 429 22.06 -0.04 -1.38
N LEU A 430 22.78 -1.14 -1.62
CA LEU A 430 23.27 -2.07 -0.61
C LEU A 430 24.69 -2.54 -0.96
N ASN A 431 25.57 -2.64 0.03
CA ASN A 431 26.90 -3.22 -0.08
C ASN A 431 26.96 -4.49 0.78
N ILE A 432 27.65 -5.52 0.30
CA ILE A 432 27.89 -6.74 1.08
C ILE A 432 29.18 -6.54 1.89
N GLU A 433 29.09 -6.54 3.21
CA GLU A 433 30.25 -6.43 4.11
C GLU A 433 30.81 -7.79 4.51
N SER A 434 29.95 -8.79 4.68
CA SER A 434 30.31 -10.16 5.03
C SER A 434 29.25 -11.13 4.50
N HIS A 435 29.64 -12.36 4.18
CA HIS A 435 28.72 -13.43 3.78
C HIS A 435 28.30 -14.33 4.95
N LEU A 436 29.02 -14.30 6.08
CA LEU A 436 28.80 -15.20 7.22
C LEU A 436 29.02 -14.46 8.56
N PRO A 437 27.95 -14.06 9.28
CA PRO A 437 26.57 -13.96 8.79
C PRO A 437 26.48 -12.91 7.66
N LEU A 438 25.48 -13.05 6.77
CA LEU A 438 25.30 -12.09 5.68
C LEU A 438 25.03 -10.72 6.27
N THR A 439 25.98 -9.81 6.04
CA THR A 439 25.98 -8.46 6.58
C THR A 439 25.91 -7.48 5.43
N LEU A 440 24.87 -6.65 5.42
CA LEU A 440 24.63 -5.66 4.38
C LEU A 440 24.76 -4.26 4.97
N SER A 441 25.35 -3.34 4.22
CA SER A 441 25.37 -1.93 4.56
C SER A 441 24.75 -1.01 3.51
N SER A 442 24.21 0.11 3.96
CA SER A 442 23.71 1.18 3.10
C SER A 442 24.09 2.53 3.68
N ALA A 443 24.51 3.46 2.82
CA ALA A 443 24.88 4.81 3.23
C ALA A 443 23.64 5.63 3.64
N GLU A 444 23.72 6.37 4.74
CA GLU A 444 22.61 7.13 5.33
C GLU A 444 22.05 8.21 4.40
N GLU A 445 22.86 8.75 3.47
CA GLU A 445 22.40 9.70 2.47
C GLU A 445 21.22 9.15 1.62
N TYR A 446 21.16 7.83 1.42
CA TYR A 446 20.06 7.17 0.72
C TYR A 446 18.83 6.97 1.61
N MET A 447 19.04 6.70 2.90
CA MET A 447 17.97 6.52 3.89
C MET A 447 17.21 7.83 4.13
N GLY A 448 17.91 8.97 4.04
CA GLY A 448 17.31 10.30 4.17
C GLY A 448 16.50 10.77 2.95
N ARG A 449 16.58 10.07 1.81
CA ARG A 449 15.79 10.40 0.62
C ARG A 449 14.37 9.86 0.73
N ILE A 450 13.40 10.58 0.16
CA ILE A 450 12.01 10.13 0.12
C ILE A 450 11.92 8.74 -0.53
N GLY A 451 11.40 7.78 0.23
CA GLY A 451 11.20 6.39 -0.18
C GLY A 451 12.46 5.53 -0.22
N GLY A 452 13.63 6.04 0.19
CA GLY A 452 14.89 5.30 0.10
C GLY A 452 14.94 4.08 1.03
N TYR A 453 14.47 4.22 2.27
CA TYR A 453 14.38 3.11 3.21
C TYR A 453 13.46 2.00 2.70
N GLU A 454 12.32 2.37 2.12
CA GLU A 454 11.32 1.46 1.57
C GLU A 454 11.81 0.66 0.38
N VAL A 455 12.60 1.30 -0.51
CA VAL A 455 13.30 0.60 -1.60
C VAL A 455 14.29 -0.41 -1.03
N ILE A 456 15.06 -0.04 -0.01
CA ILE A 456 15.97 -0.96 0.68
C ILE A 456 15.21 -2.14 1.27
N GLN A 457 14.06 -1.90 1.90
CA GLN A 457 13.20 -2.96 2.45
C GLN A 457 12.71 -3.93 1.37
N PHE A 458 12.33 -3.42 0.19
CA PHE A 458 12.02 -4.28 -0.95
C PHE A 458 13.18 -5.20 -1.34
N PHE A 459 14.40 -4.66 -1.50
CA PHE A 459 15.56 -5.48 -1.86
C PHE A 459 15.96 -6.48 -0.76
N ILE A 460 15.84 -6.10 0.52
CA ILE A 460 16.00 -7.04 1.64
C ILE A 460 15.00 -8.19 1.52
N GLY A 461 13.76 -7.91 1.15
CA GLY A 461 12.75 -8.91 0.87
C GLY A 461 13.18 -9.90 -0.20
N CYS A 462 13.70 -9.41 -1.33
CA CYS A 462 14.25 -10.26 -2.38
C CYS A 462 15.38 -11.16 -1.86
N ILE A 463 16.33 -10.60 -1.10
CA ILE A 463 17.48 -11.34 -0.54
C ILE A 463 17.01 -12.43 0.45
N LEU A 464 16.08 -12.10 1.35
CA LEU A 464 15.52 -13.06 2.30
C LEU A 464 14.87 -14.25 1.59
N GLU A 465 14.11 -14.00 0.52
CA GLU A 465 13.49 -15.08 -0.24
C GLU A 465 14.52 -15.87 -1.05
N THR A 466 15.53 -15.22 -1.63
CA THR A 466 16.66 -15.91 -2.27
C THR A 466 17.35 -16.88 -1.31
N LEU A 467 17.63 -16.46 -0.07
CA LEU A 467 18.21 -17.31 0.97
C LEU A 467 17.27 -18.47 1.32
N HIS A 468 15.97 -18.19 1.49
CA HIS A 468 14.98 -19.20 1.81
C HIS A 468 14.85 -20.27 0.72
N MET A 469 14.74 -19.86 -0.55
CA MET A 469 14.67 -20.78 -1.68
C MET A 469 15.94 -21.62 -1.84
N SER A 470 17.11 -21.09 -1.47
CA SER A 470 18.39 -21.79 -1.59
C SER A 470 18.67 -22.75 -0.43
N THR A 471 18.24 -22.40 0.79
CA THR A 471 18.61 -23.12 2.02
C THR A 471 17.47 -23.91 2.64
N GLY A 472 16.21 -23.54 2.36
CA GLY A 472 15.02 -24.06 3.03
C GLY A 472 14.68 -23.37 4.36
N ASP A 473 15.60 -22.59 4.91
CA ASP A 473 15.45 -21.92 6.20
C ASP A 473 15.10 -20.43 6.02
N ASP A 474 14.27 -19.87 6.89
CA ASP A 474 14.08 -18.42 6.93
C ASP A 474 15.21 -17.75 7.74
N CYS A 475 15.48 -16.49 7.44
CA CYS A 475 16.51 -15.71 8.11
C CYS A 475 15.90 -14.65 9.01
N VAL A 476 16.41 -14.54 10.23
CA VAL A 476 16.08 -13.46 11.16
C VAL A 476 16.89 -12.23 10.78
N MET A 477 16.20 -11.12 10.53
CA MET A 477 16.83 -9.83 10.28
C MET A 477 17.11 -9.11 11.59
N ARG A 478 18.39 -8.84 11.88
CA ARG A 478 18.84 -8.00 12.98
C ARG A 478 19.35 -6.67 12.46
N ARG A 479 18.75 -5.59 12.95
CA ARG A 479 19.18 -4.21 12.71
C ARG A 479 20.21 -3.83 13.77
N HIS A 480 21.40 -3.43 13.34
CA HIS A 480 22.38 -2.82 14.23
C HIS A 480 22.39 -1.30 14.00
N ASP A 481 21.71 -0.57 14.90
CA ASP A 481 21.78 0.89 15.00
C ASP A 481 23.04 1.32 15.73
N ASN A 482 24.21 0.92 15.23
CA ASN A 482 25.46 1.46 15.75
C ASN A 482 25.97 2.47 14.73
N GLY A 483 26.29 3.69 15.18
CA GLY A 483 26.81 4.82 14.41
C GLY A 483 28.16 4.55 13.74
N ILE A 484 28.22 3.51 12.92
CA ILE A 484 29.35 3.09 12.11
C ILE A 484 29.43 4.07 10.97
N THR A 485 30.57 4.75 10.86
CA THR A 485 30.86 5.61 9.71
C THR A 485 31.83 4.88 8.80
N GLU A 486 31.48 4.70 7.54
CA GLU A 486 32.41 4.24 6.51
C GLU A 486 32.82 5.45 5.69
N ASN A 487 34.12 5.78 5.67
CA ASN A 487 34.64 7.02 5.08
C ASN A 487 33.98 8.32 5.60
N GLY A 488 33.47 8.31 6.83
CA GLY A 488 32.78 9.45 7.44
C GLY A 488 31.27 9.55 7.13
N VAL A 489 30.70 8.60 6.37
CA VAL A 489 29.26 8.53 6.09
C VAL A 489 28.64 7.50 7.03
N PRO A 490 27.58 7.85 7.80
CA PRO A 490 26.92 6.87 8.65
C PRO A 490 26.30 5.75 7.80
N CYS A 491 26.48 4.51 8.24
CA CYS A 491 26.04 3.32 7.53
C CYS A 491 25.06 2.53 8.40
N PHE A 492 23.98 2.09 7.77
CA PHE A 492 23.05 1.13 8.36
C PHE A 492 23.59 -0.28 8.18
N ARG A 493 23.56 -1.13 9.21
CA ARG A 493 23.99 -2.53 9.12
C ARG A 493 22.84 -3.50 9.38
N ILE A 494 22.66 -4.44 8.45
CA ILE A 494 21.70 -5.54 8.55
C ILE A 494 22.48 -6.83 8.68
N VAL A 495 22.14 -7.65 9.67
CA VAL A 495 22.67 -9.01 9.81
C VAL A 495 21.53 -9.99 9.61
N LEU A 496 21.69 -10.93 8.67
CA LEU A 496 20.74 -12.01 8.45
C LEU A 496 21.30 -13.31 9.03
N GLU A 497 20.60 -13.88 10.03
CA GLU A 497 21.00 -15.10 10.73
C GLU A 497 19.96 -16.22 10.49
N PRO A 498 20.37 -17.48 10.25
CA PRO A 498 19.43 -18.60 10.18
C PRO A 498 18.62 -18.77 11.46
N GLU A 499 17.30 -18.98 11.36
CA GLU A 499 16.38 -19.12 12.50
C GLU A 499 16.83 -20.22 13.48
N GLU A 500 17.36 -21.35 12.98
CA GLU A 500 17.88 -22.44 13.82
C GLU A 500 19.04 -22.02 14.74
N HIS A 501 19.96 -21.18 14.24
CA HIS A 501 21.11 -20.73 15.01
C HIS A 501 20.66 -19.81 16.15
N PHE A 502 19.68 -18.96 15.89
CA PHE A 502 19.02 -18.15 16.91
C PHE A 502 18.32 -19.02 17.97
N LEU A 503 17.53 -20.02 17.55
CA LEU A 503 16.82 -20.90 18.48
C LEU A 503 17.77 -21.63 19.43
N ARG A 504 18.94 -22.11 18.95
CA ARG A 504 19.94 -22.77 19.81
C ARG A 504 20.52 -21.84 20.87
N SER A 505 20.68 -20.55 20.57
CA SER A 505 21.16 -19.54 21.52
C SER A 505 20.18 -19.31 22.68
N LEU A 506 18.87 -19.41 22.44
CA LEU A 506 17.84 -19.30 23.48
C LEU A 506 17.79 -20.48 24.46
N TYR A 507 18.41 -21.60 24.12
CA TYR A 507 18.45 -22.81 24.97
C TYR A 507 19.78 -22.98 25.71
N THR A 508 20.74 -22.08 25.51
CA THR A 508 22.07 -22.12 26.16
C THR A 508 22.25 -21.11 27.28
N GLU A 509 21.23 -20.29 27.56
CA GLU A 509 21.05 -19.47 28.76
C GLU A 509 19.88 -19.99 29.62
#